data_AF-A0A967JFW3-F1
#
_entry.id   AF-A0A967JFW3-F1
#
_cell.length_a   1.000
_cell.length_b   1.000
_cell.length_c   1.000
_cell.angle_alpha   90.00
_cell.angle_beta   90.00
_cell.angle_gamma   90.00
#
_symmetry.space_group_name_H-M   'P 1'
#
loop_
_entity.id
_entity.type
_entity.pdbx_description
1 polymer ?
#
loop_
_entity_poly.entity_id
_entity_poly.type
_entity_poly.pdbx_seq_one_letter_code
_entity_poly.pdbx_strand_id
1 'polypeptide(L)' 'LVNEVNTMPGFTPTSMFPMLWAEVGLDYPALVDRLITTALSRPVGLR' A
#
# COMPACT_ATOMS: atom_id res chain seq x y z
N LEU A 1 20.46 2.30 10.11
CA LEU A 1 20.85 1.83 8.76
C LEU A 1 19.56 1.49 8.02
N VAL A 2 19.40 1.91 6.76
CA VAL A 2 18.27 1.52 5.90
C VAL A 2 18.85 0.72 4.75
N ASN A 3 18.33 -0.49 4.51
CA ASN A 3 18.85 -1.36 3.45
C ASN A 3 18.31 -0.94 2.07
N GLU A 4 16.98 -0.89 1.94
CA GLU A 4 16.30 -0.50 0.71
C GLU A 4 14.92 0.09 1.00
N VAL A 5 14.37 0.81 0.01
CA VAL A 5 12.97 1.23 -0.03
C VAL A 5 12.32 0.60 -1.25
N ASN A 6 11.36 -0.29 -1.03
CA ASN A 6 10.63 -0.95 -2.11
C ASN A 6 9.34 -0.19 -2.44
N THR A 7 9.25 0.35 -3.65
CA THR A 7 8.07 1.10 -4.15
C THR A 7 7.00 0.21 -4.78
N MET A 8 7.30 -1.08 -4.99
CA MET A 8 6.40 -2.10 -5.51
C MET A 8 6.59 -3.41 -4.72
N PRO A 9 6.16 -3.47 -3.45
CA PRO A 9 6.26 -4.68 -2.64
C PRO A 9 5.35 -5.78 -3.20
N GLY A 10 5.61 -7.03 -2.81
CA GLY A 10 4.67 -8.12 -3.04
C GLY A 10 3.28 -7.75 -2.50
N PHE A 11 2.25 -8.02 -3.30
CA PHE A 11 0.89 -7.55 -3.04
C PHE A 11 -0.16 -8.68 -2.99
N THR A 12 0.27 -9.93 -2.76
CA THR A 12 -0.67 -11.01 -2.44
C THR A 12 -1.13 -10.90 -0.99
N PRO A 13 -2.25 -11.51 -0.57
CA PRO A 13 -2.70 -11.49 0.83
C PRO A 13 -1.65 -12.02 1.83
N THR A 14 -0.75 -12.91 1.38
CA THR A 14 0.33 -13.48 2.19
C THR A 14 1.66 -12.71 2.07
N SER A 15 1.71 -11.64 1.28
CA SER A 15 2.89 -10.79 1.17
C SER A 15 3.05 -9.93 2.42
N MET A 16 4.30 -9.58 2.73
CA MET A 16 4.64 -8.81 3.94
C MET A 16 3.90 -7.47 4.02
N PHE A 17 3.74 -6.74 2.90
CA PHE A 17 3.09 -5.43 2.92
C PHE A 17 1.62 -5.52 3.36
N PRO A 18 0.74 -6.34 2.73
CA PRO A 18 -0.61 -6.57 3.24
C PRO A 18 -0.70 -7.09 4.68
N MET A 19 0.18 -8.03 5.08
CA MET A 19 0.14 -8.58 6.44
C MET A 19 0.41 -7.51 7.51
N LEU A 20 1.39 -6.63 7.29
CA LEU A 20 1.70 -5.55 8.24
C LEU A 20 0.52 -4.57 8.42
N TRP A 21 -0.25 -4.31 7.35
CA TRP A 21 -1.46 -3.48 7.42
C TRP A 21 -2.59 -4.19 8.17
N ALA A 22 -2.73 -5.51 7.99
CA ALA A 22 -3.72 -6.30 8.72
C ALA A 22 -3.47 -6.29 10.24
N GLU A 23 -2.20 -6.35 10.67
CA GLU A 23 -1.82 -6.27 12.09
C GLU A 23 -2.21 -4.93 12.75
N VAL A 24 -2.29 -3.85 11.97
CA VAL A 24 -2.76 -2.53 12.46
C VAL A 24 -4.26 -2.31 12.24
N GLY A 25 -5.00 -3.37 11.86
CA GLY A 25 -6.46 -3.37 11.74
C GLY A 25 -7.01 -2.96 10.39
N LEU A 26 -6.20 -2.94 9.32
CA LEU A 26 -6.66 -2.67 7.95
C LEU A 26 -6.60 -3.95 7.11
N ASP A 27 -7.76 -4.52 6.81
CA ASP A 27 -7.84 -5.73 6.00
C ASP A 27 -7.45 -5.50 4.53
N TYR A 28 -7.25 -6.59 3.78
CA TYR A 28 -6.76 -6.52 2.42
C TYR A 28 -7.68 -5.74 1.47
N PRO A 29 -9.02 -5.95 1.46
CA PRO A 29 -9.92 -5.11 0.67
C PRO A 29 -9.85 -3.63 1.03
N ALA A 30 -9.85 -3.28 2.33
CA ALA A 30 -9.76 -1.88 2.76
C ALA A 30 -8.41 -1.24 2.40
N LEU A 31 -7.32 -2.01 2.42
CA LEU A 31 -6.01 -1.55 1.95
C LEU A 31 -6.02 -1.23 0.45
N VAL A 32 -6.63 -2.10 -0.38
CA VAL A 32 -6.77 -1.87 -1.82
C VAL A 32 -7.58 -0.59 -2.07
N ASP A 33 -8.74 -0.46 -1.43
CA ASP A 33 -9.60 0.73 -1.54
C ASP A 33 -8.88 2.01 -1.11
N ARG A 34 -8.07 1.93 -0.04
CA ARG A 34 -7.26 3.06 0.43
C ARG A 34 -6.24 3.49 -0.61
N LEU A 35 -5.53 2.56 -1.25
CA LEU A 35 -4.53 2.88 -2.27
C LEU A 35 -5.16 3.48 -3.52
N ILE A 36 -6.28 2.91 -3.98
CA ILE A 36 -7.04 3.43 -5.13
C ILE A 36 -7.53 4.86 -4.82
N THR A 37 -8.15 5.05 -3.66
CA THR A 37 -8.63 6.37 -3.23
C THR A 37 -7.49 7.39 -3.15
N THR A 38 -6.35 6.99 -2.60
CA THR A 38 -5.15 7.84 -2.52
C THR A 38 -4.67 8.21 -3.92
N ALA A 39 -4.60 7.25 -4.85
CA ALA A 39 -4.19 7.50 -6.22
C ALA A 39 -5.15 8.46 -6.95
N LEU A 40 -6.46 8.30 -6.78
CA LEU A 40 -7.48 9.18 -7.37
C LEU A 40 -7.45 10.60 -6.79
N SER A 41 -7.07 10.76 -5.52
CA SER A 41 -6.94 12.07 -4.88
C SER A 41 -5.71 12.86 -5.38
N ARG A 42 -4.73 12.18 -5.98
CA ARG A 42 -3.50 12.81 -6.46
C ARG A 42 -3.75 13.48 -7.82
N PRO A 43 -3.42 14.77 -8.00
CA PRO A 43 -3.56 15.41 -9.29
C PRO A 43 -2.66 14.74 -10.34
N VAL A 44 -3.15 14.67 -11.57
CA VAL A 44 -2.35 14.26 -12.72
C VAL A 44 -1.44 15.40 -13.17
N GLY A 45 -0.19 15.10 -13.52
CA GLY A 45 0.80 16.06 -14.01
C GLY A 45 1.93 16.37 -13.01
N LEU A 46 2.86 17.24 -13.43
CA LEU A 46 3.95 17.74 -12.59
C LEU A 46 3.39 18.81 -11.63
N ARG A 47 2.83 18.37 -10.51
CA ARG A 47 2.44 19.25 -9.39
C ARG A 47 2.88 18.61 -8.09
#